data_AF-A0A0C9YV96-F1
#
_entry.id   AF-A0A0C9YV96-F1
#
_cell.length_a   1.000
_cell.length_b   1.000
_cell.length_c   1.000
_cell.angle_alpha   90.00
_cell.angle_beta   90.00
_cell.angle_gamma   90.00
#
_symmetry.space_group_name_H-M   'P 1'
#
loop_
_entity.id
_entity.type
_entity.pdbx_description
1 polymer ?
#
loop_
_entity_poly.entity_id
_entity_poly.type
_entity_poly.pdbx_seq_one_letter_code
_entity_poly.pdbx_strand_id
1 'polypeptide(L)'
;MSRGFDPRKHVTVNPERVSHTSSTDYPGHFADEDHSWNPAKFKKRLAVRVERLSNRSIEFDLVGVDASIANAFRRILLAEVPTVCIERVYVHNNTSIIVDEVLAHRLGLVPLNVDPAFMDCVYTINFSFSNFQKSSFDRSGGPTHRS
;
A
#
# COMPACT_ATOMS: atom_id res chain seq x y z
N MET A 1 11.47 34.27 14.83
CA MET A 1 10.10 34.08 15.35
C MET A 1 9.95 32.63 15.76
N SER A 2 10.06 32.32 17.06
CA SER A 2 9.76 30.98 17.57
C SER A 2 8.28 30.69 17.32
N ARG A 3 7.95 29.60 16.62
CA ARG A 3 6.56 29.16 16.50
C ARG A 3 6.04 28.93 17.93
N GLY A 4 5.08 29.74 18.37
CA GLY A 4 4.45 29.59 19.67
C GLY A 4 3.83 28.19 19.77
N PHE A 5 4.02 27.52 20.89
CA PHE A 5 3.40 26.24 21.17
C PHE A 5 1.89 26.45 21.32
N ASP A 6 1.12 26.02 20.32
CA ASP A 6 -0.34 25.99 20.37
C ASP A 6 -0.79 24.55 20.70
N PRO A 7 -1.28 24.26 21.92
CA PRO A 7 -1.67 22.91 22.32
C PRO A 7 -2.82 22.34 21.47
N ARG A 8 -3.62 23.19 20.78
CA ARG A 8 -4.75 22.73 19.95
C ARG A 8 -4.31 22.09 18.65
N LYS A 9 -3.16 22.50 18.12
CA LYS A 9 -2.60 21.99 16.86
C LYS A 9 -1.68 20.78 17.05
N HIS A 10 -1.53 20.30 18.29
CA HIS A 10 -0.64 19.19 18.61
C HIS A 10 -1.40 18.07 19.31
N VAL A 11 -1.40 16.89 18.69
CA VAL A 11 -1.90 15.68 19.34
C VAL A 11 -0.99 15.35 20.52
N THR A 12 -1.57 15.31 21.73
CA THR A 12 -0.81 15.05 22.96
C THR A 12 -1.05 13.62 23.43
N VAL A 13 0.04 12.88 23.60
CA VAL A 13 0.02 11.49 24.09
C VAL A 13 0.35 11.49 25.58
N ASN A 14 -0.64 11.19 26.42
CA ASN A 14 -0.46 11.00 27.86
C ASN A 14 -0.31 9.50 28.19
N PRO A 15 0.19 9.13 29.38
CA PRO A 15 0.37 7.72 29.76
C PRO A 15 -0.90 6.87 29.61
N GLU A 16 -2.07 7.44 29.90
CA GLU A 16 -3.35 6.73 29.90
C GLU A 16 -4.21 6.97 28.65
N ARG A 17 -4.00 8.09 27.94
CA ARG A 17 -4.88 8.48 26.81
C ARG A 17 -4.23 9.45 25.84
N VAL A 18 -4.70 9.40 24.60
CA VAL A 18 -4.41 10.44 23.59
C VAL A 18 -5.45 11.56 23.70
N SER A 19 -5.01 12.80 23.54
CA SER A 19 -5.83 14.02 23.59
C SER A 19 -5.59 14.87 22.33
N HIS A 20 -6.57 15.73 21.99
CA HIS A 20 -6.55 16.60 20.80
C HIS A 20 -6.45 15.85 19.47
N THR A 21 -7.23 14.77 19.30
CA THR A 21 -7.19 13.92 18.08
C THR A 21 -8.09 14.41 16.95
N SER A 22 -9.12 15.20 17.26
CA SER A 22 -10.08 15.71 16.29
C SER A 22 -9.62 17.06 15.72
N SER A 23 -9.86 17.27 14.42
CA SER A 23 -9.66 18.57 13.78
C SER A 23 -10.73 19.56 14.23
N THR A 24 -10.33 20.68 14.81
CA THR A 24 -11.22 21.74 15.31
C THR A 24 -11.23 22.99 14.43
N ASP A 25 -10.51 22.96 13.29
CA ASP A 25 -10.27 24.09 12.39
C ASP A 25 -11.42 24.28 11.39
N TYR A 26 -12.65 24.43 11.88
CA TYR A 26 -13.85 24.68 11.07
C TYR A 26 -14.58 25.95 11.52
N PRO A 27 -15.30 26.64 10.60
CA PRO A 27 -15.91 27.93 10.90
C PRO A 27 -16.95 27.83 12.02
N GLY A 28 -16.98 28.83 12.91
CA GLY A 28 -17.93 28.92 14.01
C GLY A 28 -17.55 28.12 15.27
N HIS A 29 -16.37 27.50 15.31
CA HIS A 29 -15.91 26.77 16.50
C HIS A 29 -15.25 27.66 17.56
N PHE A 30 -14.61 28.77 17.13
CA PHE A 30 -13.95 29.73 17.99
C PHE A 30 -14.51 31.14 17.75
N ALA A 31 -14.71 31.92 18.82
CA ALA A 31 -15.36 33.23 18.75
C ALA A 31 -14.50 34.31 18.06
N ASP A 32 -13.17 34.24 18.20
CA ASP A 32 -12.23 35.27 17.73
C ASP A 32 -11.42 34.85 16.49
N GLU A 33 -11.72 33.71 15.87
CA GLU A 33 -10.98 33.17 14.73
C GLU A 33 -11.89 32.82 13.54
N ASP A 34 -11.48 33.21 12.33
CA ASP A 34 -12.15 32.83 11.08
C ASP A 34 -11.42 31.66 10.39
N HIS A 35 -11.99 30.46 10.55
CA HIS A 35 -11.57 29.22 9.88
C HIS A 35 -12.34 28.93 8.59
N SER A 36 -13.01 29.92 8.00
CA SER A 36 -13.68 29.75 6.72
C SER A 36 -12.70 29.28 5.64
N TRP A 37 -13.17 28.38 4.78
CA TRP A 37 -12.37 27.84 3.69
C TRP A 37 -11.88 28.95 2.77
N ASN A 38 -10.57 29.03 2.57
CA ASN A 38 -9.96 30.00 1.68
C ASN A 38 -8.82 29.32 0.89
N PRO A 39 -8.95 29.22 -0.46
CA PRO A 39 -7.97 28.53 -1.28
C PRO A 39 -6.61 29.22 -1.28
N ALA A 40 -6.56 30.55 -1.15
CA ALA A 40 -5.31 31.30 -1.06
C ALA A 40 -4.58 31.04 0.27
N LYS A 41 -5.32 30.94 1.40
CA LYS A 41 -4.76 30.53 2.70
C LYS A 41 -4.26 29.09 2.63
N PHE A 42 -5.01 28.18 2.01
CA PHE A 42 -4.63 26.79 1.83
C PHE A 42 -3.35 26.64 1.00
N LYS A 43 -3.28 27.28 -0.18
CA LYS A 43 -2.12 27.23 -1.08
C LYS A 43 -0.83 27.72 -0.42
N LYS A 44 -0.90 28.70 0.49
CA LYS A 44 0.26 29.19 1.25
C LYS A 44 0.75 28.21 2.34
N ARG A 45 -0.15 27.38 2.88
CA ARG A 45 0.16 26.41 3.96
C ARG A 45 0.59 25.06 3.43
N LEU A 46 0.08 24.65 2.27
CA LEU A 46 0.40 23.38 1.64
C LEU A 46 1.88 23.35 1.23
N ALA A 47 2.63 22.42 1.80
CA ALA A 47 4.01 22.15 1.42
C ALA A 47 4.24 20.64 1.31
N VAL A 48 4.93 20.23 0.25
CA VAL A 48 5.34 18.84 0.03
C VAL A 48 6.86 18.81 -0.03
N ARG A 49 7.49 17.94 0.76
CA ARG A 49 8.94 17.79 0.79
C ARG A 49 9.29 16.32 0.64
N VAL A 50 10.08 15.99 -0.37
CA VAL A 50 10.54 14.61 -0.60
C VAL A 50 11.82 14.41 0.21
N GLU A 51 11.79 13.44 1.14
CA GLU A 51 12.93 13.12 2.01
C GLU A 51 13.82 12.04 1.38
N ARG A 52 13.20 10.99 0.82
CA ARG A 52 13.93 9.90 0.18
C ARG A 52 13.20 9.38 -1.06
N LEU A 53 13.97 9.16 -2.11
CA LEU A 53 13.49 8.54 -3.34
C LEU A 53 14.42 7.38 -3.72
N SER A 54 13.85 6.18 -3.86
CA SER A 54 14.53 4.99 -4.36
C SER A 54 13.68 4.31 -5.43
N ASN A 55 14.25 3.33 -6.14
CA ASN A 55 13.55 2.60 -7.20
C ASN A 55 12.29 1.86 -6.74
N ARG A 56 12.15 1.56 -5.44
CA ARG A 56 11.02 0.79 -4.88
C ARG A 56 10.34 1.46 -3.69
N SER A 57 10.78 2.64 -3.27
CA SER A 57 10.24 3.33 -2.10
C SER A 57 10.32 4.84 -2.26
N ILE A 58 9.27 5.54 -1.83
CA ILE A 58 9.25 6.99 -1.72
C ILE A 58 8.87 7.38 -0.29
N GLU A 59 9.57 8.37 0.27
CA GLU A 59 9.27 8.97 1.57
C GLU A 59 9.16 10.48 1.38
N PHE A 60 8.03 11.05 1.76
CA PHE A 60 7.75 12.47 1.63
C PHE A 60 6.89 12.98 2.78
N ASP A 61 7.11 14.23 3.16
CA ASP A 61 6.33 14.97 4.12
C ASP A 61 5.24 15.78 3.41
N LEU A 62 4.02 15.70 3.94
CA LEU A 62 2.88 16.51 3.52
C LEU A 62 2.45 17.42 4.67
N VAL A 63 2.67 18.73 4.52
CA VAL A 63 2.39 19.74 5.55
C VAL A 63 1.23 20.63 5.12
N GLY A 64 0.35 20.97 6.06
CA GLY A 64 -0.76 21.90 5.84
C GLY A 64 -2.04 21.26 5.27
N VAL A 65 -2.16 19.94 5.40
CA VAL A 65 -3.31 19.14 4.95
C VAL A 65 -4.00 18.50 6.15
N ASP A 66 -5.32 18.35 6.08
CA ASP A 66 -6.11 17.66 7.11
C ASP A 66 -5.93 16.14 7.04
N ALA A 67 -6.08 15.46 8.18
CA ALA A 67 -5.96 14.01 8.28
C ALA A 67 -6.93 13.25 7.34
N SER A 68 -8.10 13.83 7.05
CA SER A 68 -9.08 13.26 6.12
C SER A 68 -8.52 13.11 4.69
N ILE A 69 -7.84 14.14 4.18
CA ILE A 69 -7.23 14.14 2.84
C ILE A 69 -6.03 13.18 2.80
N ALA A 70 -5.19 13.17 3.84
CA ALA A 70 -4.07 12.23 3.93
C ALA A 70 -4.55 10.77 3.94
N ASN A 71 -5.61 10.47 4.70
CA ASN A 71 -6.23 9.14 4.72
C ASN A 71 -6.93 8.80 3.39
N ALA A 72 -7.48 9.80 2.68
CA ALA A 72 -8.01 9.59 1.33
C ALA A 72 -6.90 9.13 0.38
N PHE A 73 -5.74 9.80 0.35
CA PHE A 73 -4.60 9.34 -0.44
C PHE A 73 -4.14 7.94 -0.06
N ARG A 74 -4.08 7.62 1.24
CA ARG A 74 -3.76 6.27 1.71
C ARG A 74 -4.73 5.23 1.13
N ARG A 75 -6.03 5.52 1.10
CA ARG A 75 -7.06 4.61 0.56
C ARG A 75 -6.95 4.46 -0.95
N ILE A 76 -6.78 5.58 -1.67
CA ILE A 76 -6.62 5.58 -3.14
C ILE A 76 -5.42 4.74 -3.53
N LEU A 77 -4.27 4.96 -2.89
CA LEU A 77 -3.03 4.21 -3.17
C LEU A 77 -3.15 2.70 -2.89
N LEU A 78 -3.99 2.30 -1.93
CA LEU A 78 -4.18 0.89 -1.59
C LEU A 78 -5.21 0.17 -2.46
N ALA A 79 -6.23 0.88 -2.94
CA ALA A 79 -7.43 0.24 -3.51
C ALA A 79 -7.80 0.70 -4.92
N GLU A 80 -7.40 1.91 -5.32
CA GLU A 80 -7.84 2.52 -6.58
C GLU A 80 -6.73 2.60 -7.64
N VAL A 81 -5.48 2.36 -7.25
CA VAL A 81 -4.37 2.27 -8.21
C VAL A 81 -4.48 0.93 -8.95
N PRO A 82 -4.69 0.93 -10.28
CA PRO A 82 -4.79 -0.31 -11.04
C PRO A 82 -3.45 -1.05 -11.03
N THR A 83 -3.50 -2.35 -10.78
CA THR A 83 -2.32 -3.23 -10.82
C THR A 83 -2.60 -4.43 -11.72
N VAL A 84 -1.54 -4.96 -12.35
CA VAL A 84 -1.65 -6.09 -13.27
C VAL A 84 -1.32 -7.38 -12.50
N CYS A 85 -2.25 -8.33 -12.49
CA CYS A 85 -2.09 -9.64 -11.87
C CYS A 85 -2.63 -10.76 -12.77
N ILE A 86 -2.32 -12.02 -12.41
CA ILE A 86 -2.81 -13.21 -13.13
C ILE A 86 -4.21 -13.56 -12.60
N GLU A 87 -5.21 -13.52 -13.47
CA GLU A 87 -6.60 -13.85 -13.11
C GLU A 87 -7.00 -15.28 -13.52
N ARG A 88 -6.63 -15.74 -14.73
CA ARG A 88 -6.98 -17.08 -15.22
C ARG A 88 -5.74 -17.91 -15.51
N VAL A 89 -5.70 -19.09 -14.89
CA VAL A 89 -4.65 -20.09 -15.07
C VAL A 89 -5.25 -21.31 -15.76
N TYR A 90 -4.71 -21.68 -16.92
CA TYR A 90 -5.05 -22.90 -17.63
C TYR A 90 -3.98 -23.95 -17.33
N VAL A 91 -4.38 -25.02 -16.66
CA VAL A 91 -3.46 -26.10 -16.26
C VAL A 91 -3.63 -27.28 -17.21
N HIS A 92 -2.53 -27.71 -17.84
CA HIS A 92 -2.50 -28.91 -18.64
C HIS A 92 -1.68 -30.01 -17.92
N ASN A 93 -2.38 -31.04 -17.45
CA ASN A 93 -1.81 -32.25 -16.85
C ASN A 93 -0.88 -31.96 -15.63
N ASN A 94 -1.45 -31.48 -14.53
CA ASN A 94 -0.72 -31.37 -13.26
C ASN A 94 -0.62 -32.74 -12.58
N THR A 95 0.61 -33.24 -12.40
CA THR A 95 0.92 -34.49 -11.67
C THR A 95 1.60 -34.22 -10.32
N SER A 96 1.63 -32.96 -9.89
CA SER A 96 2.21 -32.54 -8.63
C SER A 96 1.30 -32.86 -7.44
N ILE A 97 1.81 -32.69 -6.22
CA ILE A 97 1.04 -32.87 -4.98
C ILE A 97 0.15 -31.64 -4.71
N ILE A 98 0.50 -30.47 -5.26
CA ILE A 98 -0.23 -29.23 -5.03
C ILE A 98 -1.46 -29.22 -5.91
N VAL A 99 -2.61 -28.98 -5.28
CA VAL A 99 -3.90 -28.88 -5.96
C VAL A 99 -3.94 -27.60 -6.81
N ASP A 100 -4.59 -27.67 -7.97
CA ASP A 100 -4.60 -26.61 -8.98
C ASP A 100 -5.11 -25.26 -8.45
N GLU A 101 -6.11 -25.27 -7.56
CA GLU A 101 -6.66 -24.04 -6.97
C GLU A 101 -5.64 -23.34 -6.08
N VAL A 102 -4.84 -24.10 -5.34
CA VAL A 102 -3.78 -23.56 -4.47
C VAL A 102 -2.65 -22.99 -5.32
N LEU A 103 -2.30 -23.66 -6.43
CA LEU A 103 -1.29 -23.17 -7.36
C LEU A 103 -1.74 -21.85 -8.04
N ALA A 104 -2.97 -21.82 -8.56
CA ALA A 104 -3.55 -20.64 -9.21
C ALA A 104 -3.65 -19.45 -8.24
N HIS A 105 -4.08 -19.68 -7.00
CA HIS A 105 -4.15 -18.63 -5.99
C HIS A 105 -2.76 -18.04 -5.68
N ARG A 106 -1.73 -18.87 -5.59
CA ARG A 106 -0.35 -18.39 -5.37
C ARG A 106 0.18 -17.57 -6.54
N LEU A 107 -0.15 -17.97 -7.77
CA LEU A 107 0.23 -17.23 -8.98
C LEU A 107 -0.48 -15.87 -9.08
N GLY A 108 -1.74 -15.79 -8.63
CA GLY A 108 -2.50 -14.54 -8.60
C GLY A 108 -1.90 -13.47 -7.68
N LEU A 109 -1.12 -13.87 -6.66
CA LEU A 109 -0.47 -12.95 -5.72
C LEU A 109 0.90 -12.44 -6.20
N VAL A 110 1.42 -12.94 -7.33
CA VAL A 110 2.72 -12.50 -7.86
C VAL A 110 2.52 -11.21 -8.68
N PRO A 111 3.15 -10.09 -8.30
CA PRO A 111 3.03 -8.84 -9.06
C PRO A 111 3.82 -8.94 -10.37
N LEU A 112 3.22 -8.47 -11.47
CA LEU A 112 3.85 -8.43 -12.79
C LEU A 112 4.43 -7.03 -13.06
N ASN A 113 5.65 -6.99 -13.60
CA ASN A 113 6.30 -5.74 -13.99
C ASN A 113 5.83 -5.30 -15.38
N VAL A 114 4.59 -4.84 -15.48
CA VAL A 114 3.96 -4.32 -16.70
C VAL A 114 3.33 -2.98 -16.38
N ASP A 115 3.46 -2.02 -17.29
CA ASP A 115 2.82 -0.71 -17.14
C ASP A 115 1.31 -0.85 -17.38
N PRO A 116 0.46 -0.54 -16.38
CA PRO A 116 -0.99 -0.67 -16.50
C PRO A 116 -1.60 0.29 -17.53
N ALA A 117 -0.92 1.36 -17.94
CA ALA A 117 -1.45 2.32 -18.91
C ALA A 117 -1.63 1.74 -20.33
N PHE A 118 -0.92 0.66 -20.66
CA PHE A 118 -1.04 -0.03 -21.95
C PHE A 118 -2.11 -1.13 -21.94
N MET A 119 -2.82 -1.31 -20.83
CA MET A 119 -3.88 -2.30 -20.69
C MET A 119 -5.20 -1.58 -20.44
N ASP A 120 -6.18 -1.74 -21.32
CA ASP A 120 -7.55 -1.33 -21.01
C ASP A 120 -8.08 -2.19 -19.84
N CYS A 121 -8.95 -1.60 -19.02
CA CYS A 121 -9.44 -2.21 -17.79
C CYS A 121 -9.96 -3.64 -18.02
N VAL A 122 -9.47 -4.57 -17.20
CA VAL A 122 -9.82 -6.00 -17.14
C VAL A 122 -9.40 -6.81 -18.37
N TYR A 123 -8.10 -6.84 -18.66
CA TYR A 123 -7.55 -7.93 -19.47
C TYR A 123 -7.07 -9.07 -18.60
N THR A 124 -7.67 -10.23 -18.84
CA THR A 124 -7.28 -11.50 -18.27
C THR A 124 -5.96 -11.95 -18.89
N ILE A 125 -4.86 -11.96 -18.11
CA ILE A 125 -3.65 -12.66 -18.52
C ILE A 125 -3.92 -14.15 -18.42
N ASN A 126 -4.08 -14.80 -19.57
CA ASN A 126 -4.23 -16.24 -19.66
C ASN A 126 -2.84 -16.86 -19.56
N PHE A 127 -2.56 -17.53 -18.45
CA PHE A 127 -1.30 -18.23 -18.28
C PHE A 127 -1.52 -19.74 -18.44
N SER A 128 -0.74 -20.39 -19.31
CA SER A 128 -0.82 -21.83 -19.55
C SER A 128 0.44 -22.53 -19.06
N PHE A 129 0.28 -23.58 -18.27
CA PHE A 129 1.37 -24.45 -17.84
C PHE A 129 1.18 -25.88 -18.36
N SER A 130 2.30 -26.54 -18.68
CA SER A 130 2.36 -27.97 -18.95
C SER A 130 3.50 -28.60 -18.15
N ASN A 131 3.31 -29.85 -17.70
CA ASN A 131 4.33 -30.72 -17.12
C ASN A 131 5.07 -30.17 -15.88
N PHE A 132 4.37 -29.92 -14.77
CA PHE A 132 5.02 -29.71 -13.48
C PHE A 132 5.50 -31.06 -12.90
N GLN A 133 6.70 -31.50 -13.29
CA GLN A 133 7.31 -32.71 -12.73
C GLN A 133 7.85 -32.43 -11.32
N LYS A 134 7.69 -33.39 -10.40
CA LYS A 134 8.47 -33.41 -9.15
C LYS A 134 9.95 -33.39 -9.55
N SER A 135 10.66 -32.28 -9.32
CA SER A 135 12.11 -32.39 -9.12
C SER A 135 12.25 -33.25 -7.87
N SER A 136 12.61 -34.51 -8.06
CA SER A 136 12.96 -35.43 -6.99
C SER A 136 14.04 -34.75 -6.16
N PHE A 137 13.65 -34.19 -5.01
CA PHE A 137 14.59 -33.82 -3.98
C PHE A 137 15.11 -35.15 -3.43
N ASP A 138 16.26 -35.55 -3.98
CA ASP A 138 16.90 -36.81 -3.72
C ASP A 138 17.20 -36.94 -2.21
N ARG A 139 16.52 -37.88 -1.54
CA ARG A 139 16.91 -38.36 -0.22
C ARG A 139 17.75 -39.62 -0.39
N SER A 140 18.90 -39.55 -1.05
CA SER A 140 19.89 -40.64 -1.08
C SER A 140 20.97 -40.46 -0.01
N GLY A 141 20.56 -40.22 1.23
CA GLY A 141 21.39 -40.50 2.40
C GLY A 141 21.24 -41.97 2.78
N GLY A 142 21.84 -42.88 2.01
CA GLY A 142 21.83 -44.32 2.31
C GLY A 142 22.54 -44.65 3.64
N PRO A 143 22.15 -45.73 4.35
CA PRO A 143 22.74 -46.08 5.62
C PRO A 143 24.16 -46.60 5.41
N THR A 144 25.16 -45.90 5.96
CA THR A 144 26.52 -46.42 6.09
C THR A 144 26.56 -47.50 7.16
N HIS A 145 26.25 -48.74 6.78
CA HIS A 145 26.76 -49.91 7.49
C HIS A 145 28.11 -50.25 6.87
N ARG A 146 29.18 -50.14 7.66
CA ARG A 146 30.42 -50.87 7.40
C ARG A 146 30.95 -51.42 8.71
N SER A 147 31.34 -52.69 8.58
CA SER A 147 31.92 -53.70 9.46
C SER A 147 32.72 -53.22 10.66
#